data_AF-A0AAD0K4R4-F1
#
_entry.id   AF-A0AAD0K4R4-F1
#
_cell.length_a   1.000
_cell.length_b   1.000
_cell.length_c   1.000
_cell.angle_alpha   90.00
_cell.angle_beta   90.00
_cell.angle_gamma   90.00
#
_symmetry.space_group_name_H-M   'P 1'
#
loop_
_entity.id
_entity.type
_entity.pdbx_description
1 polymer ?
#
loop_
_entity_poly.entity_id
_entity_poly.type
_entity_poly.pdbx_seq_one_letter_code
_entity_poly.pdbx_strand_id
1 'polypeptide(L)'
;MVTAVAAIGIAVALGVTGCGAGQISQTANQLPAVNGANVNLDELQLRDVQVLYPENDASTVFGDGGPFELAFVIANADPLVYYRLKEIKPEEGQVTFIEGAEADDRIIPPNGALRGGTPVGANPEFEKRLSVKLDNTGDTVAAGLTTELTFVFEKREADGSWVDAGQTTVDTPVDGGAELERQDVARNAEPTFYNQHHGDEGHAEEGSGAGTGEHGADGEGHGEGGH
;
A
#
# COMPACT_ATOMS: atom_id res chain seq x y z
N MET A 1 -44.04 -23.24 67.91
CA MET A 1 -42.74 -22.55 67.93
C MET A 1 -42.94 -21.20 67.27
N VAL A 2 -42.67 -20.13 68.02
CA VAL A 2 -42.75 -18.74 67.55
C VAL A 2 -41.40 -18.42 66.92
N THR A 3 -41.36 -18.03 65.65
CA THR A 3 -40.16 -17.46 65.03
C THR A 3 -40.48 -16.05 64.59
N ALA A 4 -39.84 -15.11 65.28
CA ALA A 4 -40.03 -13.69 65.17
C ALA A 4 -39.44 -13.12 63.87
N VAL A 5 -40.10 -12.05 63.42
CA VAL A 5 -39.77 -11.21 62.27
C VAL A 5 -38.59 -10.28 62.60
N ALA A 6 -37.86 -9.90 61.55
CA ALA A 6 -37.12 -8.65 61.32
C ALA A 6 -35.59 -8.75 61.29
N ALA A 7 -35.04 -8.70 60.07
CA ALA A 7 -33.78 -8.05 59.80
C ALA A 7 -33.94 -7.22 58.52
N ILE A 8 -33.99 -5.89 58.68
CA ILE A 8 -33.96 -4.89 57.62
C ILE A 8 -32.54 -4.89 57.04
N GLY A 9 -32.38 -5.42 55.83
CA GLY A 9 -31.14 -5.33 55.07
C GLY A 9 -31.12 -4.06 54.23
N ILE A 10 -30.18 -3.17 54.51
CA ILE A 10 -29.94 -1.90 53.81
C ILE A 10 -29.62 -2.20 52.33
N ALA A 11 -30.45 -1.69 51.41
CA ALA A 11 -30.15 -1.71 49.98
C ALA A 11 -29.12 -0.62 49.65
N VAL A 12 -27.86 -1.02 49.47
CA VAL A 12 -26.82 -0.14 48.92
C VAL A 12 -27.03 -0.09 47.41
N ALA A 13 -27.53 1.04 46.90
CA ALA A 13 -27.56 1.33 45.48
C ALA A 13 -26.12 1.49 44.99
N LEU A 14 -25.56 0.44 44.40
CA LEU A 14 -24.32 0.52 43.66
C LEU A 14 -24.61 1.31 42.37
N GLY A 15 -24.27 2.60 42.39
CA GLY A 15 -24.17 3.40 41.18
C GLY A 15 -23.11 2.78 40.28
N VAL A 16 -23.53 1.94 39.35
CA VAL A 16 -22.70 1.52 38.22
C VAL A 16 -22.62 2.68 37.23
N THR A 17 -21.87 3.73 37.59
CA THR A 17 -21.26 4.62 36.60
C THR A 17 -20.03 3.90 36.04
N GLY A 18 -20.28 2.83 35.29
CA GLY A 18 -19.26 2.03 34.65
C GLY A 18 -19.20 2.38 33.16
N CYS A 19 -18.24 3.22 32.81
CA CYS A 19 -17.74 3.50 31.46
C CYS A 19 -18.80 3.88 30.39
N GLY A 20 -19.07 5.19 30.29
CA GLY A 20 -19.48 5.78 29.02
C GLY A 20 -18.35 5.68 27.99
N ALA A 21 -18.06 4.48 27.50
CA ALA A 21 -17.42 4.32 26.21
C ALA A 21 -18.49 4.68 25.19
N GLY A 22 -18.44 5.92 24.73
CA GLY A 22 -19.48 6.55 23.93
C GLY A 22 -19.96 5.69 22.78
N GLN A 23 -21.27 5.73 22.59
CA GLN A 23 -22.02 5.29 21.42
C GLN A 23 -21.48 5.78 20.07
N ILE A 24 -20.43 6.61 20.04
CA ILE A 24 -19.62 6.95 18.88
C ILE A 24 -18.18 7.09 19.40
N SER A 25 -17.31 6.10 19.14
CA SER A 25 -15.87 6.26 19.37
C SER A 25 -15.32 7.23 18.32
N GLN A 26 -14.50 8.20 18.72
CA GLN A 26 -13.81 9.11 17.79
C GLN A 26 -12.76 8.41 16.90
N THR A 27 -12.55 7.10 17.08
CA THR A 27 -11.81 6.23 16.16
C THR A 27 -12.70 5.32 15.32
N ALA A 28 -14.01 5.25 15.56
CA ALA A 28 -14.89 4.29 14.86
C ALA A 28 -15.07 4.60 13.37
N ASN A 29 -14.82 5.84 12.96
CA ASN A 29 -14.82 6.26 11.55
C ASN A 29 -13.41 6.58 11.03
N GLN A 30 -12.35 6.19 11.76
CA GLN A 30 -11.02 6.30 11.17
C GLN A 30 -10.93 5.27 10.05
N LEU A 31 -10.89 5.76 8.81
CA LEU A 31 -10.46 4.97 7.67
C LEU A 31 -9.06 4.44 8.00
N PRO A 32 -8.77 3.15 7.74
CA PRO A 32 -7.44 2.60 7.94
C PRO A 32 -6.40 3.51 7.27
N ALA A 33 -5.34 3.88 7.99
CA ALA A 33 -4.21 4.63 7.45
C ALA A 33 -3.27 3.70 6.66
N VAL A 34 -3.86 2.92 5.75
CA VAL A 34 -3.19 1.94 4.90
C VAL A 34 -3.45 2.32 3.45
N ASN A 35 -2.52 2.01 2.56
CA ASN A 35 -2.53 2.44 1.16
C ASN A 35 -3.59 1.72 0.29
N GLY A 36 -4.66 1.18 0.88
CA GLY A 36 -5.67 0.38 0.18
C GLY A 36 -7.10 0.88 0.36
N ALA A 37 -7.90 0.70 -0.68
CA ALA A 37 -9.31 1.09 -0.71
C ALA A 37 -10.20 0.07 -0.01
N ASN A 38 -11.31 0.56 0.57
CA ASN A 38 -12.24 -0.23 1.35
C ASN A 38 -13.68 0.04 0.88
N VAL A 39 -14.43 -1.01 0.54
CA VAL A 39 -15.85 -0.92 0.15
C VAL A 39 -16.63 -2.10 0.72
N ASN A 40 -17.95 -1.97 0.82
CA ASN A 40 -18.84 -3.07 1.19
C ASN A 40 -19.81 -3.37 0.04
N LEU A 41 -20.20 -4.64 -0.09
CA LEU A 41 -21.30 -5.11 -0.93
C LEU A 41 -22.10 -6.11 -0.11
N ASP A 42 -23.24 -5.68 0.43
CA ASP A 42 -24.03 -6.46 1.40
C ASP A 42 -23.14 -6.98 2.55
N GLU A 43 -23.04 -8.30 2.71
CA GLU A 43 -22.23 -8.98 3.73
C GLU A 43 -20.76 -9.16 3.33
N LEU A 44 -20.38 -8.78 2.10
CA LEU A 44 -19.00 -8.78 1.64
C LEU A 44 -18.31 -7.47 1.98
N GLN A 45 -17.09 -7.58 2.51
CA GLN A 45 -16.26 -6.47 2.91
C GLN A 45 -14.94 -6.55 2.15
N LEU A 46 -14.75 -5.62 1.22
CA LEU A 46 -13.50 -5.47 0.49
C LEU A 46 -12.60 -4.52 1.27
N ARG A 47 -11.39 -4.96 1.55
CA ARG A 47 -10.39 -4.27 2.35
C ARG A 47 -9.04 -4.33 1.66
N ASP A 48 -8.24 -3.30 1.89
CA ASP A 48 -6.86 -3.20 1.43
C ASP A 48 -6.72 -3.47 -0.08
N VAL A 49 -7.69 -3.00 -0.87
CA VAL A 49 -7.65 -3.17 -2.34
C VAL A 49 -6.65 -2.17 -2.91
N GLN A 50 -5.58 -2.66 -3.52
CA GLN A 50 -4.52 -1.84 -4.09
C GLN A 50 -3.85 -2.53 -5.28
N VAL A 51 -3.34 -1.71 -6.21
CA VAL A 51 -2.39 -2.14 -7.24
C VAL A 51 -1.00 -2.04 -6.63
N LEU A 52 -0.23 -3.13 -6.63
CA LEU A 52 1.14 -3.12 -6.11
C LEU A 52 2.06 -2.42 -7.10
N TYR A 53 2.87 -1.50 -6.59
CA TYR A 53 3.89 -0.84 -7.39
C TYR A 53 4.96 -1.85 -7.82
N PRO A 54 5.37 -1.84 -9.11
CA PRO A 54 6.41 -2.74 -9.59
C PRO A 54 7.76 -2.46 -8.91
N GLU A 55 8.32 -3.45 -8.21
CA GLU A 55 9.62 -3.31 -7.53
C GLU A 55 10.78 -3.08 -8.51
N ASN A 56 10.66 -3.60 -9.74
CA ASN A 56 11.69 -3.54 -10.76
C ASN A 56 11.13 -2.94 -12.05
N ASP A 57 11.98 -2.19 -12.77
CA ASP A 57 11.66 -1.61 -14.08
C ASP A 57 10.35 -0.79 -14.11
N ALA A 58 10.01 -0.12 -13.01
CA ALA A 58 8.74 0.58 -12.84
C ALA A 58 8.40 1.52 -14.00
N SER A 59 9.37 2.29 -14.52
CA SER A 59 9.14 3.16 -15.68
C SER A 59 8.69 2.42 -16.92
N THR A 60 9.23 1.22 -17.16
CA THR A 60 8.86 0.35 -18.28
C THR A 60 7.49 -0.27 -18.02
N VAL A 61 7.26 -0.81 -16.82
CA VAL A 61 5.98 -1.44 -16.46
C VAL A 61 4.82 -0.43 -16.53
N PHE A 62 5.00 0.80 -16.06
CA PHE A 62 3.99 1.85 -16.24
C PHE A 62 3.84 2.25 -17.71
N GLY A 63 4.94 2.37 -18.46
CA GLY A 63 4.90 2.73 -19.88
C GLY A 63 4.21 1.69 -20.78
N ASP A 64 4.29 0.40 -20.40
CA ASP A 64 3.66 -0.71 -21.11
C ASP A 64 2.23 -1.01 -20.59
N GLY A 65 1.82 -0.39 -19.48
CA GLY A 65 0.52 -0.65 -18.84
C GLY A 65 0.43 -2.02 -18.13
N GLY A 66 1.53 -2.46 -17.51
CA GLY A 66 1.61 -3.69 -16.73
C GLY A 66 2.78 -4.59 -17.14
N PRO A 67 2.91 -5.80 -16.55
CA PRO A 67 2.02 -6.39 -15.55
C PRO A 67 2.09 -5.69 -14.19
N PHE A 68 0.93 -5.45 -13.58
CA PHE A 68 0.79 -5.09 -12.17
C PHE A 68 0.24 -6.26 -11.36
N GLU A 69 0.56 -6.32 -10.07
CA GLU A 69 -0.04 -7.28 -9.14
C GLU A 69 -1.16 -6.60 -8.34
N LEU A 70 -2.26 -7.31 -8.08
CA LEU A 70 -3.35 -6.81 -7.24
C LEU A 70 -3.28 -7.43 -5.83
N ALA A 71 -3.35 -6.58 -4.81
CA ALA A 71 -3.54 -7.01 -3.43
C ALA A 71 -4.92 -6.62 -2.93
N PHE A 72 -5.57 -7.51 -2.18
CA PHE A 72 -6.89 -7.27 -1.58
C PHE A 72 -7.23 -8.32 -0.51
N VAL A 73 -8.20 -7.99 0.33
CA VAL A 73 -8.88 -8.90 1.24
C VAL A 73 -10.38 -8.76 1.03
N ILE A 74 -11.06 -9.88 0.83
CA ILE A 74 -12.52 -9.95 0.75
C ILE A 74 -13.00 -10.82 1.91
N ALA A 75 -13.59 -10.19 2.93
CA ALA A 75 -14.19 -10.89 4.06
C ALA A 75 -15.69 -11.08 3.86
N ASN A 76 -16.20 -12.23 4.28
CA ASN A 76 -17.62 -12.56 4.27
C ASN A 76 -18.15 -12.57 5.70
N ALA A 77 -18.99 -11.58 6.02
CA ALA A 77 -19.64 -11.46 7.33
C ALA A 77 -20.90 -12.33 7.45
N ASP A 78 -21.37 -12.95 6.36
CA ASP A 78 -22.53 -13.83 6.38
C ASP A 78 -22.19 -15.14 7.12
N PRO A 79 -23.00 -15.55 8.12
CA PRO A 79 -22.74 -16.75 8.89
C PRO A 79 -23.12 -18.06 8.19
N LEU A 80 -23.83 -18.02 7.06
CA LEU A 80 -24.42 -19.18 6.40
C LEU A 80 -24.14 -19.27 4.89
N VAL A 81 -23.96 -18.14 4.21
CA VAL A 81 -23.86 -18.07 2.75
C VAL A 81 -22.40 -18.14 2.30
N TYR A 82 -22.13 -18.99 1.31
CA TYR A 82 -20.86 -19.00 0.58
C TYR A 82 -20.93 -17.97 -0.54
N TYR A 83 -19.87 -17.19 -0.70
CA TYR A 83 -19.67 -16.32 -1.86
C TYR A 83 -18.51 -16.85 -2.72
N ARG A 84 -18.40 -16.33 -3.94
CA ARG A 84 -17.29 -16.58 -4.85
C ARG A 84 -16.93 -15.31 -5.60
N LEU A 85 -15.64 -15.00 -5.67
CA LEU A 85 -15.14 -13.98 -6.58
C LEU A 85 -15.15 -14.54 -8.01
N LYS A 86 -16.05 -14.01 -8.84
CA LYS A 86 -16.22 -14.45 -10.22
C LYS A 86 -15.15 -13.85 -11.12
N GLU A 87 -14.98 -12.54 -11.04
CA GLU A 87 -14.16 -11.73 -11.93
C GLU A 87 -13.78 -10.40 -11.27
N ILE A 88 -12.65 -9.82 -11.69
CA ILE A 88 -12.29 -8.43 -11.44
C ILE A 88 -12.16 -7.76 -12.80
N LYS A 89 -12.88 -6.66 -13.02
CA LYS A 89 -12.91 -5.92 -14.28
C LYS A 89 -12.16 -4.60 -14.10
N PRO A 90 -11.08 -4.36 -14.85
CA PRO A 90 -10.45 -3.04 -14.89
C PRO A 90 -11.20 -2.12 -15.85
N GLU A 91 -10.97 -0.81 -15.74
CA GLU A 91 -11.42 0.18 -16.73
C GLU A 91 -10.83 -0.10 -18.11
N GLU A 92 -9.53 -0.38 -18.15
CA GLU A 92 -8.79 -0.78 -19.35
C GLU A 92 -7.86 -1.96 -19.03
N GLY A 93 -7.65 -2.83 -20.01
CA GLY A 93 -6.78 -4.00 -19.90
C GLY A 93 -7.49 -5.27 -19.48
N GLN A 94 -6.74 -6.18 -18.85
CA GLN A 94 -7.19 -7.51 -18.50
C GLN A 94 -6.65 -7.96 -17.14
N VAL A 95 -7.51 -8.57 -16.33
CA VAL A 95 -7.12 -9.24 -15.10
C VAL A 95 -6.98 -10.75 -15.35
N THR A 96 -5.87 -11.33 -14.88
CA THR A 96 -5.59 -12.77 -14.96
C THR A 96 -5.29 -13.33 -13.57
N PHE A 97 -5.97 -14.42 -13.20
CA PHE A 97 -5.66 -15.20 -12.00
C PHE A 97 -4.57 -16.22 -12.35
N ILE A 98 -3.36 -16.02 -11.82
CA ILE A 98 -2.23 -16.93 -12.01
C ILE A 98 -2.32 -18.09 -11.01
N GLU A 99 -2.49 -17.75 -9.74
CA GLU A 99 -2.82 -18.71 -8.68
C GLU A 99 -4.28 -18.50 -8.26
N GLY A 100 -5.03 -19.61 -8.21
CA GLY A 100 -6.48 -19.59 -8.01
C GLY A 100 -7.29 -19.27 -9.28
N ALA A 101 -6.77 -19.71 -10.42
CA ALA A 101 -7.47 -19.68 -11.71
C ALA A 101 -8.77 -20.51 -11.70
N GLU A 102 -8.82 -21.58 -10.89
CA GLU A 102 -10.01 -22.41 -10.74
C GLU A 102 -11.06 -21.71 -9.88
N ALA A 103 -12.33 -21.84 -10.25
CA ALA A 103 -13.42 -21.15 -9.56
C ALA A 103 -13.54 -21.56 -8.08
N ASP A 104 -13.18 -22.80 -7.75
CA ASP A 104 -13.20 -23.32 -6.37
C ASP A 104 -12.12 -22.71 -5.48
N ASP A 105 -11.05 -22.17 -6.07
CA ASP A 105 -10.00 -21.48 -5.33
C ASP A 105 -10.42 -20.08 -4.87
N ARG A 106 -11.51 -19.55 -5.43
CA ARG A 106 -12.04 -18.20 -5.19
C ARG A 106 -13.31 -18.17 -4.35
N ILE A 107 -13.61 -19.29 -3.68
CA ILE A 107 -14.74 -19.39 -2.75
C ILE A 107 -14.38 -18.67 -1.44
N ILE A 108 -15.31 -17.84 -0.96
CA ILE A 108 -15.25 -17.16 0.32
C ILE A 108 -16.28 -17.83 1.24
N PRO A 109 -15.84 -18.68 2.20
CA PRO A 109 -16.76 -19.40 3.07
C PRO A 109 -17.48 -18.46 4.06
N PRO A 110 -18.57 -18.92 4.71
CA PRO A 110 -19.22 -18.17 5.78
C PRO A 110 -18.23 -17.79 6.89
N ASN A 111 -18.28 -16.54 7.36
CA ASN A 111 -17.30 -15.96 8.29
C ASN A 111 -15.83 -16.08 7.84
N GLY A 112 -15.59 -16.30 6.55
CA GLY A 112 -14.28 -16.50 5.96
C GLY A 112 -13.73 -15.29 5.24
N ALA A 113 -12.55 -15.45 4.67
CA ALA A 113 -11.94 -14.43 3.81
C ALA A 113 -11.18 -15.05 2.64
N LEU A 114 -11.12 -14.30 1.54
CA LEU A 114 -10.27 -14.54 0.38
C LEU A 114 -9.24 -13.42 0.30
N ARG A 115 -7.99 -13.77 0.03
CA ARG A 115 -6.88 -12.81 -0.04
C ARG A 115 -6.18 -12.93 -1.38
N GLY A 116 -5.88 -11.79 -1.99
CA GLY A 116 -5.07 -11.68 -3.20
C GLY A 116 -3.81 -10.88 -2.91
N GLY A 117 -2.73 -11.26 -3.58
CA GLY A 117 -1.43 -10.60 -3.54
C GLY A 117 -0.74 -10.62 -2.18
N THR A 118 0.46 -10.06 -2.16
CA THR A 118 1.25 -9.86 -0.95
C THR A 118 1.64 -8.38 -0.85
N PRO A 119 0.80 -7.53 -0.22
CA PRO A 119 1.17 -6.15 -0.01
C PRO A 119 2.39 -6.06 0.91
N VAL A 120 3.09 -4.92 0.86
CA VAL A 120 4.30 -4.68 1.67
C VAL A 120 4.01 -4.99 3.14
N GLY A 121 4.84 -5.84 3.76
CA GLY A 121 4.72 -6.25 5.16
C GLY A 121 3.78 -7.45 5.43
N ALA A 122 3.14 -8.03 4.41
CA ALA A 122 2.38 -9.27 4.56
C ALA A 122 3.31 -10.51 4.58
N ASN A 123 2.96 -11.52 5.38
CA ASN A 123 3.64 -12.82 5.39
C ASN A 123 2.81 -13.86 4.61
N PRO A 124 3.29 -14.35 3.45
CA PRO A 124 2.54 -15.27 2.60
C PRO A 124 2.56 -16.74 3.07
N GLU A 125 3.39 -17.12 4.05
CA GLU A 125 3.62 -18.54 4.40
C GLU A 125 2.49 -19.21 5.17
N PHE A 126 1.55 -18.43 5.73
CA PHE A 126 0.53 -18.95 6.65
C PHE A 126 -0.90 -18.98 6.09
N GLU A 127 -1.14 -18.47 4.88
CA GLU A 127 -2.49 -18.36 4.31
C GLU A 127 -2.47 -18.55 2.79
N LYS A 128 -3.47 -19.26 2.24
CA LYS A 128 -3.65 -19.36 0.78
C LYS A 128 -3.99 -17.97 0.23
N ARG A 129 -3.22 -17.52 -0.77
CA ARG A 129 -3.39 -16.24 -1.46
C ARG A 129 -3.55 -16.48 -2.95
N LEU A 130 -4.37 -15.65 -3.58
CA LEU A 130 -4.45 -15.58 -5.03
C LEU A 130 -3.28 -14.75 -5.56
N SER A 131 -2.72 -15.15 -6.69
CA SER A 131 -1.83 -14.30 -7.48
C SER A 131 -2.63 -13.75 -8.65
N VAL A 132 -2.82 -12.44 -8.68
CA VAL A 132 -3.68 -11.76 -9.65
C VAL A 132 -2.89 -10.68 -10.36
N LYS A 133 -2.84 -10.77 -11.69
CA LYS A 133 -2.16 -9.80 -12.56
C LYS A 133 -3.15 -8.91 -13.29
N LEU A 134 -2.78 -7.65 -13.47
CA LEU A 134 -3.46 -6.66 -14.27
C LEU A 134 -2.51 -6.20 -15.39
N ASP A 135 -2.90 -6.40 -16.65
CA ASP A 135 -2.09 -6.17 -17.83
C ASP A 135 -2.81 -5.31 -18.87
N ASN A 136 -2.06 -4.68 -19.77
CA ASN A 136 -2.56 -3.89 -20.90
C ASN A 136 -3.47 -2.73 -20.49
N THR A 137 -3.15 -2.04 -19.39
CA THR A 137 -3.97 -0.96 -18.85
C THR A 137 -3.80 0.37 -19.58
N GLY A 138 -2.83 0.46 -20.49
CA GLY A 138 -2.37 1.75 -21.01
C GLY A 138 -2.01 2.69 -19.86
N ASP A 139 -2.40 3.95 -19.98
CA ASP A 139 -2.12 5.00 -18.99
C ASP A 139 -3.10 5.01 -17.79
N THR A 140 -4.09 4.10 -17.73
CA THR A 140 -5.11 4.09 -16.66
C THR A 140 -4.56 3.71 -15.29
N VAL A 141 -3.40 3.06 -15.24
CA VAL A 141 -2.63 2.78 -14.03
C VAL A 141 -1.36 3.60 -14.05
N ALA A 142 -1.20 4.51 -13.09
CA ALA A 142 0.02 5.29 -12.92
C ALA A 142 0.35 5.50 -11.44
N ALA A 143 1.64 5.69 -11.15
CA ALA A 143 2.12 5.95 -9.80
C ALA A 143 1.40 7.16 -9.17
N GLY A 144 0.81 6.97 -7.98
CA GLY A 144 0.09 8.03 -7.27
C GLY A 144 -1.31 8.35 -7.81
N LEU A 145 -1.81 7.60 -8.79
CA LEU A 145 -3.21 7.67 -9.22
C LEU A 145 -4.02 6.49 -8.66
N THR A 146 -5.35 6.64 -8.69
CA THR A 146 -6.31 5.59 -8.41
C THR A 146 -6.89 5.07 -9.72
N THR A 147 -6.99 3.75 -9.85
CA THR A 147 -7.62 3.05 -10.98
C THR A 147 -8.92 2.42 -10.52
N GLU A 148 -9.96 2.52 -11.34
CA GLU A 148 -11.25 1.89 -11.01
C GLU A 148 -11.22 0.38 -11.30
N LEU A 149 -11.51 -0.44 -10.27
CA LEU A 149 -11.66 -1.89 -10.40
C LEU A 149 -13.06 -2.33 -9.94
N THR A 150 -13.75 -3.10 -10.79
CA THR A 150 -15.07 -3.66 -10.46
C THR A 150 -14.97 -5.15 -10.11
N PHE A 151 -15.32 -5.51 -8.89
CA PHE A 151 -15.34 -6.88 -8.39
C PHE A 151 -16.74 -7.47 -8.56
N VAL A 152 -16.82 -8.64 -9.19
CA VAL A 152 -18.08 -9.34 -9.48
C VAL A 152 -18.18 -10.60 -8.65
N PHE A 153 -19.33 -10.79 -8.00
CA PHE A 153 -19.53 -11.89 -7.06
C PHE A 153 -20.71 -12.78 -7.44
N GLU A 154 -20.61 -14.03 -6.99
CA GLU A 154 -21.70 -14.99 -6.97
C GLU A 154 -21.89 -15.48 -5.53
N LYS A 155 -23.10 -15.92 -5.22
CA LYS A 155 -23.44 -16.57 -3.96
C LYS A 155 -24.00 -17.96 -4.20
N ARG A 156 -23.83 -18.84 -3.23
CA ARG A 156 -24.34 -20.20 -3.29
C ARG A 156 -25.73 -20.29 -2.68
N GLU A 157 -26.70 -20.75 -3.45
CA GLU A 157 -28.06 -21.01 -3.01
C GLU A 157 -28.17 -22.34 -2.26
N ALA A 158 -29.30 -22.55 -1.59
CA ALA A 158 -29.56 -23.75 -0.78
C ALA A 158 -29.53 -25.07 -1.58
N ASP A 159 -29.82 -25.00 -2.89
CA ASP A 159 -29.72 -26.15 -3.81
C ASP A 159 -28.28 -26.43 -4.29
N GLY A 160 -27.33 -25.61 -3.84
CA GLY A 160 -25.91 -25.71 -4.16
C GLY A 160 -25.49 -24.98 -5.43
N SER A 161 -26.42 -24.36 -6.17
CA SER A 161 -26.12 -23.58 -7.37
C SER A 161 -25.47 -22.24 -7.05
N TRP A 162 -24.69 -21.71 -8.00
CA TRP A 162 -24.12 -20.38 -7.92
C TRP A 162 -24.99 -19.40 -8.72
N VAL A 163 -25.37 -18.29 -8.09
CA VAL A 163 -26.15 -17.21 -8.71
C VAL A 163 -25.43 -15.88 -8.52
N ASP A 164 -25.66 -14.92 -9.43
CA ASP A 164 -25.04 -13.60 -9.32
C ASP A 164 -25.43 -12.93 -7.99
N ALA A 165 -24.42 -12.40 -7.28
CA ALA A 165 -24.56 -11.69 -6.01
C ALA A 165 -24.28 -10.19 -6.14
N GLY A 166 -24.17 -9.70 -7.38
CA GLY A 166 -23.88 -8.31 -7.69
C GLY A 166 -22.40 -8.02 -7.91
N GLN A 167 -22.09 -6.74 -8.01
CA GLN A 167 -20.74 -6.24 -8.22
C GLN A 167 -20.56 -4.93 -7.46
N THR A 168 -19.30 -4.61 -7.14
CA THR A 168 -18.95 -3.34 -6.50
C THR A 168 -17.68 -2.78 -7.12
N THR A 169 -17.59 -1.46 -7.16
CA THR A 169 -16.53 -0.71 -7.81
C THR A 169 -15.65 -0.04 -6.76
N VAL A 170 -14.34 -0.10 -6.97
CA VAL A 170 -13.33 0.34 -6.00
C VAL A 170 -12.31 1.24 -6.69
N ASP A 171 -12.19 2.47 -6.18
CA ASP A 171 -11.10 3.39 -6.52
C ASP A 171 -9.80 2.87 -5.94
N THR A 172 -9.05 2.11 -6.73
CA THR A 172 -7.92 1.31 -6.27
C THR A 172 -6.61 2.09 -6.43
N PRO A 173 -5.96 2.52 -5.33
CA PRO A 173 -4.68 3.22 -5.39
C PRO A 173 -3.55 2.32 -5.88
N VAL A 174 -2.56 2.92 -6.55
CA VAL A 174 -1.26 2.30 -6.82
C VAL A 174 -0.33 2.54 -5.62
N ASP A 175 -0.09 1.50 -4.82
CA ASP A 175 0.74 1.57 -3.62
C ASP A 175 2.22 1.43 -3.96
N GLY A 176 2.94 2.58 -3.96
CA GLY A 176 4.38 2.70 -4.15
C GLY A 176 5.27 1.99 -3.13
N GLY A 177 4.70 1.56 -1.99
CA GLY A 177 5.49 1.21 -0.82
C GLY A 177 6.32 2.40 -0.30
N ALA A 178 7.05 2.20 0.79
CA ALA A 178 7.96 3.22 1.33
C ALA A 178 9.28 3.35 0.54
N GLU A 179 9.42 2.63 -0.58
CA GLU A 179 10.66 2.47 -1.35
C GLU A 179 10.79 3.51 -2.49
N LEU A 180 10.16 4.67 -2.35
CA LEU A 180 10.60 5.83 -3.11
C LEU A 180 11.65 6.54 -2.27
N GLU A 181 12.94 6.39 -2.65
CA GLU A 181 13.96 7.31 -2.16
C GLU A 181 13.44 8.73 -2.35
N ARG A 182 13.31 9.50 -1.26
CA ARG A 182 12.97 10.92 -1.35
C ARG A 182 14.00 11.58 -2.26
N GLN A 183 13.58 12.00 -3.45
CA GLN A 183 14.39 12.82 -4.36
C GLN A 183 14.47 14.29 -3.90
N ASP A 184 14.23 14.54 -2.61
CA ASP A 184 14.37 15.84 -2.00
C ASP A 184 15.85 16.10 -1.71
N VAL A 185 16.64 16.34 -2.76
CA VAL A 185 17.83 17.18 -2.56
C VAL A 185 17.27 18.55 -2.19
N ALA A 186 17.40 18.93 -0.92
CA ALA A 186 17.07 20.26 -0.46
C ALA A 186 17.77 21.28 -1.37
N ARG A 187 16.99 21.95 -2.23
CA ARG A 187 17.46 23.14 -2.94
C ARG A 187 17.71 24.20 -1.88
N ASN A 188 18.99 24.49 -1.66
CA ASN A 188 19.54 25.51 -0.77
C ASN A 188 19.59 25.14 0.72
N ALA A 189 20.51 24.25 1.09
CA ALA A 189 21.30 24.49 2.29
C ALA A 189 22.58 25.21 1.85
N GLU A 190 22.62 26.53 2.02
CA GLU A 190 23.87 27.29 1.90
C GLU A 190 24.92 26.67 2.86
N PRO A 191 26.18 26.47 2.43
CA PRO A 191 27.23 26.08 3.36
C PRO A 191 27.52 27.28 4.25
N THR A 192 26.98 27.29 5.46
CA THR A 192 27.45 28.21 6.50
C THR A 192 28.87 27.79 6.87
N PHE A 193 29.85 28.37 6.19
CA PHE A 193 31.24 28.41 6.62
C PHE A 193 31.28 29.13 7.98
N TYR A 194 31.36 28.37 9.07
CA TYR A 194 31.79 28.92 10.35
C TYR A 194 33.28 29.19 10.26
N ASN A 195 33.64 30.44 9.94
CA ASN A 195 34.99 30.92 10.11
C ASN A 195 34.95 32.18 10.98
N GLN A 196 35.20 32.01 12.28
CA GLN A 196 35.66 33.11 13.12
C GLN A 196 36.45 32.55 14.31
N HIS A 197 37.74 32.30 14.08
CA HIS A 197 38.74 32.24 15.13
C HIS A 197 39.48 33.59 15.11
N HIS A 198 39.36 34.37 16.19
CA HIS A 198 40.12 35.60 16.39
C HIS A 198 41.02 35.45 17.64
N GLY A 199 42.34 35.61 17.42
CA GLY A 199 43.39 36.01 18.35
C GLY A 199 43.90 34.92 19.31
N ASP A 200 45.18 34.77 19.60
CA ASP A 200 46.35 35.64 19.38
C ASP A 200 47.65 34.83 19.62
N GLU A 201 48.76 35.39 19.14
CA GLU A 201 50.17 35.17 19.52
C GLU A 201 50.96 33.93 19.02
N GLY A 202 52.01 34.22 18.22
CA GLY A 202 53.36 33.78 18.58
C GLY A 202 54.18 32.97 17.56
N HIS A 203 55.23 33.62 17.02
CA HIS A 203 56.50 33.04 16.51
C HIS A 203 56.48 32.17 15.23
N ALA A 204 57.52 32.05 14.40
CA ALA A 204 58.66 32.85 13.96
C ALA A 204 59.37 31.97 12.89
N GLU A 205 59.85 32.61 11.82
CA GLU A 205 61.02 32.26 10.98
C GLU A 205 61.07 31.07 9.96
N GLU A 206 61.48 31.50 8.74
CA GLU A 206 62.41 30.93 7.74
C GLU A 206 62.15 29.61 6.98
N GLY A 207 62.30 29.69 5.65
CA GLY A 207 62.94 28.61 4.87
C GLY A 207 62.50 28.40 3.41
N SER A 208 63.08 29.18 2.48
CA SER A 208 63.62 28.80 1.15
C SER A 208 63.01 27.65 0.30
N GLY A 209 62.79 27.92 -1.00
CA GLY A 209 62.85 26.87 -2.04
C GLY A 209 62.26 27.24 -3.41
N ALA A 210 63.08 27.78 -4.30
CA ALA A 210 62.74 28.07 -5.70
C ALA A 210 62.64 26.80 -6.57
N GLY A 211 61.77 26.81 -7.59
CA GLY A 211 61.66 25.75 -8.60
C GLY A 211 61.02 26.28 -9.88
N THR A 212 61.87 26.46 -10.89
CA THR A 212 61.69 26.94 -12.27
C THR A 212 60.59 26.23 -13.07
N GLY A 213 59.94 26.99 -13.96
CA GLY A 213 59.04 26.46 -14.98
C GLY A 213 59.75 26.10 -16.29
N GLU A 214 59.14 25.17 -17.03
CA GLU A 214 59.27 24.97 -18.46
C GLU A 214 58.22 23.92 -18.87
N HIS A 215 57.33 24.24 -19.82
CA HIS A 215 56.60 23.25 -20.60
C HIS A 215 56.22 23.87 -21.95
N GLY A 216 57.03 23.54 -22.96
CA GLY A 216 56.62 23.56 -24.36
C GLY A 216 56.06 22.20 -24.77
N ALA A 217 55.13 22.19 -25.72
CA ALA A 217 54.86 21.12 -26.68
C ALA A 217 53.69 21.54 -27.60
N ASP A 218 54.04 22.23 -28.68
CA ASP A 218 53.81 21.86 -30.09
C ASP A 218 52.48 21.13 -30.43
N GLY A 219 51.61 21.83 -31.16
CA GLY A 219 50.42 21.28 -31.80
C GLY A 219 50.63 21.07 -33.30
N GLU A 220 50.50 19.83 -33.76
CA GLU A 220 50.40 19.45 -35.17
C GLU A 220 48.99 19.72 -35.72
N GLY A 221 48.92 20.58 -36.72
CA GLY A 221 47.70 20.84 -37.51
C GLY A 221 47.91 20.44 -38.96
N HIS A 222 47.36 19.31 -39.37
CA HIS A 222 47.19 18.91 -40.76
C HIS A 222 45.91 19.55 -41.32
N GLY A 223 46.04 20.33 -42.40
CA GLY A 223 44.93 20.89 -43.17
C GLY A 223 45.24 20.85 -44.66
N GLU A 224 44.53 19.99 -45.37
CA GLU A 224 44.60 19.73 -46.80
C GLU A 224 44.07 20.90 -47.65
N GLY A 225 44.66 21.09 -48.84
CA GLY A 225 44.11 21.97 -49.86
C GLY A 225 45.03 22.06 -51.08
N GLY A 226 44.70 21.34 -52.16
CA GLY A 226 45.47 21.37 -53.39
C GLY A 226 44.67 20.95 -54.63
N HIS A 227 44.26 21.99 -55.38
CA HIS A 227 44.00 22.10 -56.84
C HIS A 227 42.73 21.50 -57.44
#